data_AF-A0A3S4CQN5-F1
#
_entry.id   AF-A0A3S4CQN5-F1
#
_cell.length_a   1.000
_cell.length_b   1.000
_cell.length_c   1.000
_cell.angle_alpha   90.00
_cell.angle_beta   90.00
_cell.angle_gamma   90.00
#
_symmetry.space_group_name_H-M   'P 1'
#
loop_
_entity.id
_entity.type
_entity.pdbx_description
1 polymer ?
#
loop_
_entity_poly.entity_id
_entity_poly.type
_entity_poly.pdbx_seq_one_letter_code
_entity_poly.pdbx_strand_id
1 'polypeptide(L)' 'MTLDTLLVVREEIGGDLDEALLRLCYQVQKRFQFSDDRTMSATEMEKLIDAHVTSLLDETKG' A
#
# COMPACT_ATOMS: atom_id res chain seq x y z
N MET A 1 9.75 -5.90 -8.48
CA MET A 1 9.66 -6.36 -7.08
C MET A 1 8.46 -7.29 -6.97
N THR A 2 8.55 -8.39 -6.23
CA THR A 2 7.44 -9.35 -6.05
C THR A 2 6.69 -9.07 -4.74
N LEU A 3 5.43 -9.49 -4.65
CA LEU A 3 4.63 -9.36 -3.43
C LEU A 3 5.28 -10.08 -2.25
N ASP A 4 5.89 -11.23 -2.50
CA ASP A 4 6.55 -12.01 -1.46
C ASP A 4 7.70 -11.24 -0.79
N THR A 5 8.47 -10.48 -1.58
CA THR A 5 9.51 -9.59 -1.01
C THR A 5 8.90 -8.50 -0.12
N LEU A 6 7.75 -7.93 -0.50
CA LEU A 6 7.06 -6.92 0.33
C LEU A 6 6.58 -7.50 1.66
N LEU A 7 6.03 -8.71 1.64
CA LEU A 7 5.54 -9.39 2.83
C LEU A 7 6.69 -9.82 3.77
N VAL A 8 7.83 -10.21 3.22
CA VAL A 8 9.02 -10.50 4.03
C VAL A 8 9.55 -9.22 4.69
N VAL A 9 9.69 -8.13 3.92
CA VAL A 9 10.15 -6.84 4.47
C VAL A 9 9.22 -6.35 5.56
N ARG A 10 7.88 -6.51 5.41
CA ARG A 10 6.89 -6.18 6.44
C ARG A 10 7.25 -6.76 7.81
N GLU A 11 7.64 -8.03 7.87
CA GLU A 11 8.02 -8.70 9.12
C GLU A 11 9.28 -8.07 9.75
N GLU A 12 10.18 -7.50 8.94
CA GLU A 12 11.42 -6.88 9.39
C GLU A 12 11.22 -5.46 9.96
N ILE A 13 10.26 -4.69 9.43
CA ILE A 13 9.97 -3.29 9.85
C ILE A 13 8.93 -3.17 10.96
N GLY A 14 8.29 -4.27 11.34
CA GLY A 14 7.20 -4.32 12.32
C GLY A 14 5.93 -4.82 11.66
N GLY A 15 5.52 -6.05 11.99
CA GLY A 15 4.40 -6.77 11.39
C GLY A 15 3.00 -6.21 11.63
N ASP A 16 2.89 -4.97 12.11
CA ASP A 16 1.61 -4.26 12.34
C ASP A 16 1.13 -3.51 11.09
N LEU A 17 1.91 -3.54 10.01
CA LEU A 17 1.48 -3.00 8.72
C LEU A 17 0.43 -3.92 8.09
N ASP A 18 -0.74 -3.38 7.76
CA ASP A 18 -1.85 -4.15 7.20
C ASP A 18 -1.46 -4.86 5.88
N GLU A 19 -1.56 -6.20 5.90
CA GLU A 19 -1.33 -7.03 4.73
C GLU A 19 -2.27 -6.71 3.57
N ALA A 20 -3.54 -6.41 3.86
CA ALA A 20 -4.53 -6.08 2.85
C ALA A 20 -4.14 -4.79 2.12
N LEU A 21 -3.68 -3.77 2.85
CA LEU A 21 -3.15 -2.54 2.27
C LEU A 21 -1.93 -2.81 1.38
N LEU A 22 -0.98 -3.62 1.83
CA LEU A 22 0.20 -4.00 1.05
C LEU A 22 -0.18 -4.70 -0.27
N ARG A 23 -1.17 -5.61 -0.21
CA ARG A 23 -1.67 -6.30 -1.41
C ARG A 23 -2.33 -5.34 -2.38
N LEU A 24 -3.08 -4.35 -1.91
CA LEU A 24 -3.69 -3.31 -2.74
C LEU A 24 -2.63 -2.42 -3.41
N CYS A 25 -1.63 -1.97 -2.66
CA CYS A 25 -0.50 -1.20 -3.20
C CYS A 25 0.24 -1.98 -4.30
N TYR A 26 0.47 -3.28 -4.09
CA TYR A 26 1.08 -4.13 -5.10
C TYR A 26 0.26 -4.25 -6.39
N GLN A 27 -1.08 -4.30 -6.29
CA GLN A 27 -1.96 -4.31 -7.46
C GLN A 27 -1.88 -3.00 -8.23
N VAL A 28 -1.84 -1.86 -7.54
CA VAL A 28 -1.62 -0.54 -8.16
C VAL A 28 -0.28 -0.50 -8.89
N GLN A 29 0.79 -0.94 -8.24
CA GLN A 29 2.11 -1.00 -8.87
C GLN A 29 2.10 -1.86 -10.14
N LYS A 30 1.44 -3.03 -10.13
CA LYS A 30 1.28 -3.87 -11.32
C LYS A 30 0.48 -3.19 -12.43
N ARG A 31 -0.58 -2.48 -12.07
CA ARG A 31 -1.45 -1.77 -13.03
C ARG A 31 -0.68 -0.70 -13.80
N PHE A 32 0.24 0.01 -13.13
CA PHE A 32 0.99 1.12 -13.71
C PHE A 32 2.43 0.75 -14.09
N GLN A 33 2.83 -0.53 -14.04
CA GLN A 33 4.21 -0.96 -14.29
C GLN A 33 4.76 -0.63 -15.69
N PHE A 34 3.86 -0.41 -16.66
CA PHE A 34 4.19 -0.02 -18.03
C PHE A 34 3.70 1.39 -18.38
N SER A 35 3.30 2.17 -17.36
CA SER A 35 2.90 3.56 -17.56
C SER A 35 4.12 4.42 -17.92
N ASP A 36 3.98 5.27 -18.95
CA ASP A 36 5.00 6.26 -19.29
C ASP A 36 5.12 7.35 -18.23
N ASP A 37 4.00 7.65 -17.55
CA ASP A 37 3.98 8.50 -16.38
C ASP A 37 4.27 7.67 -15.12
N ARG A 38 5.48 7.84 -14.61
CA ARG A 38 6.01 7.15 -13.42
C ARG A 38 5.38 7.64 -12.11
N THR A 39 4.69 8.77 -12.12
CA THR A 39 4.07 9.35 -10.92
C THR A 39 2.73 8.68 -10.58
N MET A 40 2.01 8.17 -11.59
CA MET A 40 0.68 7.58 -11.44
C MET A 40 0.62 6.47 -10.38
N SER A 41 1.61 5.56 -10.38
CA SER A 41 1.64 4.50 -9.39
C SER A 41 1.76 5.04 -7.96
N ALA A 42 2.59 6.06 -7.75
CA ALA A 42 2.82 6.63 -6.43
C ALA A 42 1.57 7.36 -5.94
N THR A 43 0.97 8.20 -6.79
CA THR A 43 -0.24 8.95 -6.48
C THR A 43 -1.42 8.05 -6.13
N GLU A 44 -1.62 6.94 -6.85
CA GLU A 44 -2.72 6.02 -6.55
C GLU A 44 -2.48 5.21 -5.27
N MET A 45 -1.22 4.85 -4.98
CA MET A 45 -0.88 4.21 -3.69
C MET A 45 -1.05 5.18 -2.52
N GLU A 46 -0.67 6.45 -2.67
CA GLU A 46 -0.82 7.49 -1.65
C GLU A 46 -2.30 7.66 -1.25
N LYS A 47 -3.20 7.73 -2.23
CA LYS A 47 -4.66 7.78 -1.97
C LYS A 47 -5.16 6.59 -1.16
N LEU A 48 -4.67 5.38 -1.44
CA LEU A 48 -5.06 4.18 -0.70
C LEU A 48 -4.58 4.23 0.75
N ILE A 49 -3.35 4.69 0.96
CA ILE A 49 -2.75 4.84 2.30
C ILE A 49 -3.51 5.90 3.10
N ASP A 50 -3.78 7.07 2.51
CA ASP A 50 -4.51 8.16 3.16
C ASP A 50 -5.92 7.72 3.58
N ALA A 51 -6.62 6.99 2.72
CA ALA A 51 -7.95 6.45 3.03
C ALA A 51 -7.90 5.44 4.18
N HIS A 52 -6.89 4.55 4.18
CA HIS A 52 -6.70 3.57 5.23
C HIS A 52 -6.38 4.22 6.58
N VAL A 53 -5.46 5.20 6.61
CA VAL A 53 -5.14 5.98 7.82
C VAL A 53 -6.36 6.72 8.33
N THR A 54 -7.17 7.30 7.44
CA THR A 54 -8.42 7.97 7.82
C THR A 54 -9.39 6.99 8.50
N SER A 55 -9.57 5.79 7.95
CA SER A 55 -10.42 4.74 8.55
C SER A 55 -9.97 4.38 9.95
N LEU A 56 -8.67 4.12 10.15
CA LEU A 56 -8.11 3.77 11.46
C LEU A 56 -8.32 4.88 12.50
N LEU A 57 -8.17 6.14 12.09
CA LEU A 57 -8.37 7.29 12.97
C LEU A 57 -9.85 7.49 13.36
N ASP A 58 -10.78 7.12 12.48
CA ASP A 58 -12.21 7.19 12.75
C ASP A 58 -12.67 6.04 13.66
N GLU A 59 -12.14 4.83 13.46
CA GLU A 59 -12.36 3.67 14.34
C GLU A 59 -11.84 3.89 15.76
N THR A 60 -10.75 4.65 15.93
CA THR A 60 -10.16 4.96 17.25
C THR A 60 -10.98 6.00 18.03
N LYS A 61 -11.88 6.75 17.38
CA LYS A 61 -12.74 7.76 18.01
C LYS A 61 -14.13 7.23 18.39
N GLY A 62 -14.45 5.99 18.00
CA GLY A 62 -15.75 5.33 18.21
C GLY A 62 -15.87 4.58 19.52
#